data_AF-A0A2E2HQF3-F1
#
_entry.id   AF-A0A2E2HQF3-F1
#
_cell.length_a   1.000
_cell.length_b   1.000
_cell.length_c   1.000
_cell.angle_alpha   90.00
_cell.angle_beta   90.00
_cell.angle_gamma   90.00
#
_symmetry.space_group_name_H-M   'P 1'
#
loop_
_entity.id
_entity.type
_entity.pdbx_description
1 polymer ?
#
loop_
_entity_poly.entity_id
_entity_poly.type
_entity_poly.pdbx_seq_one_letter_code
_entity_poly.pdbx_strand_id
1 'polypeptide(L)'
;KLKYDVIGMTNLGEAKCAREAEIAYATMAMITDYDCWKADEEHVTVEMVVENLNRNAATAKKVLTDVISRIPKTPEDWPCHNALENAIMTDEKVWPAKTKKALAPILAKYV
;
A
#
# COMPACT_ATOMS: atom_id res chain seq x y z
N LYS A 1 -19.98 16.76 -1.12
CA LYS A 1 -19.25 15.92 -0.13
C LYS A 1 -18.32 14.99 -0.91
N LEU A 2 -17.08 14.76 -0.41
CA LEU A 2 -16.00 14.06 -1.13
C LEU A 2 -16.08 12.52 -1.14
N LYS A 3 -17.13 11.91 -0.56
CA LYS A 3 -17.40 10.45 -0.56
C LYS A 3 -16.23 9.59 -0.06
N TYR A 4 -15.63 9.94 1.07
CA TYR A 4 -14.63 9.11 1.76
C TYR A 4 -15.28 8.26 2.84
N ASP A 5 -14.85 7.00 2.94
CA ASP A 5 -15.41 6.02 3.90
C ASP A 5 -14.48 5.75 5.10
N VAL A 6 -13.16 5.83 4.89
CA VAL A 6 -12.14 5.57 5.93
C VAL A 6 -10.99 6.58 5.81
N ILE A 7 -10.26 6.78 6.91
CA ILE A 7 -9.11 7.68 6.98
C ILE A 7 -7.90 6.98 7.60
N GLY A 8 -6.71 7.32 7.10
CA GLY A 8 -5.42 6.82 7.56
C GLY A 8 -4.28 7.72 7.08
N MET A 9 -3.06 7.50 7.59
CA MET A 9 -1.93 8.43 7.39
C MET A 9 -0.76 7.84 6.58
N THR A 10 -0.83 6.58 6.15
CA THR A 10 0.35 5.85 5.63
C THR A 10 0.24 5.38 4.17
N ASN A 11 -0.94 4.96 3.71
CA ASN A 11 -1.05 4.22 2.43
C ASN A 11 -0.74 5.04 1.17
N LEU A 12 -0.88 6.37 1.16
CA LEU A 12 -0.76 7.16 -0.09
C LEU A 12 0.64 7.08 -0.70
N GLY A 13 1.68 7.30 0.13
CA GLY A 13 3.07 7.21 -0.32
C GLY A 13 3.46 5.77 -0.64
N GLU A 14 3.09 4.84 0.23
CA GLU A 14 3.36 3.41 0.04
C GLU A 14 2.78 2.86 -1.27
N ALA A 15 1.51 3.16 -1.58
CA ALA A 15 0.85 2.67 -2.78
C ALA A 15 1.50 3.23 -4.07
N LYS A 16 1.98 4.48 -4.04
CA LYS A 16 2.70 5.09 -5.16
C LYS A 16 4.07 4.43 -5.35
N CYS A 17 4.85 4.30 -4.29
CA CYS A 17 6.16 3.65 -4.37
C CYS A 17 6.05 2.18 -4.79
N ALA A 18 5.05 1.45 -4.28
CA ALA A 18 4.79 0.08 -4.69
C ALA A 18 4.42 -0.01 -6.18
N ARG A 19 3.64 0.95 -6.69
CA ARG A 19 3.31 1.02 -8.12
C ARG A 19 4.55 1.29 -8.98
N GLU A 20 5.40 2.22 -8.59
CA GLU A 20 6.66 2.52 -9.30
C GLU A 20 7.63 1.34 -9.27
N ALA A 21 7.64 0.57 -8.17
CA ALA A 21 8.44 -0.64 -8.02
C ALA A 21 7.81 -1.88 -8.67
N GLU A 22 6.67 -1.73 -9.38
CA GLU A 22 5.94 -2.83 -10.02
C GLU A 22 5.51 -3.94 -9.05
N ILE A 23 5.16 -3.58 -7.81
CA ILE A 23 4.69 -4.49 -6.76
C ILE A 23 3.17 -4.39 -6.66
N ALA A 24 2.48 -5.52 -6.75
CA ALA A 24 1.05 -5.58 -6.44
C ALA A 24 0.78 -5.16 -4.98
N TYR A 25 -0.05 -4.13 -4.80
CA TYR A 25 -0.32 -3.53 -3.50
C TYR A 25 -1.82 -3.51 -3.23
N ALA A 26 -2.21 -3.95 -2.03
CA ALA A 26 -3.57 -3.89 -1.53
C ALA A 26 -3.57 -3.50 -0.05
N THR A 27 -4.61 -2.80 0.39
CA THR A 27 -4.78 -2.36 1.77
C THR A 27 -5.89 -3.14 2.45
N MET A 28 -5.59 -3.74 3.60
CA MET A 28 -6.59 -4.21 4.56
C MET A 28 -6.75 -3.14 5.64
N ALA A 29 -7.75 -2.27 5.49
CA ALA A 29 -8.05 -1.22 6.45
C ALA A 29 -8.78 -1.80 7.67
N MET A 30 -8.23 -1.60 8.86
CA MET A 30 -8.80 -2.07 10.12
C MET A 30 -9.36 -0.89 10.90
N ILE A 31 -10.68 -0.84 11.07
CA ILE A 31 -11.34 0.27 11.76
C ILE A 31 -10.99 0.24 13.25
N THR A 32 -10.43 1.34 13.76
CA THR A 32 -10.13 1.51 15.19
C THR A 32 -11.17 2.34 15.92
N ASP A 33 -11.82 3.27 15.22
CA ASP A 33 -12.75 4.24 15.79
C ASP A 33 -13.49 4.96 14.64
N TYR A 34 -14.40 5.87 14.99
CA TYR A 34 -15.18 6.68 14.06
C TYR A 34 -14.62 8.09 13.85
N ASP A 35 -13.31 8.30 14.06
CA ASP A 35 -12.70 9.63 14.02
C ASP A 35 -13.49 10.62 14.90
N CYS A 36 -13.49 11.92 14.58
CA CYS A 36 -14.17 12.95 15.35
C CYS A 36 -15.58 13.32 14.84
N TRP A 37 -16.10 12.65 13.81
CA TRP A 37 -17.37 13.07 13.17
C TRP A 37 -18.63 12.56 13.88
N LYS A 38 -18.53 11.49 14.66
CA LYS A 38 -19.66 10.88 15.36
C LYS A 38 -19.74 11.42 16.79
N ALA A 39 -20.62 12.40 17.01
CA ALA A 39 -20.78 13.06 18.31
C ALA A 39 -21.51 12.19 19.37
N ASP A 40 -22.19 11.12 18.94
CA ASP A 40 -23.01 10.26 19.79
C ASP A 40 -22.21 9.09 20.42
N GLU A 41 -20.91 8.99 20.12
CA GLU A 41 -19.99 8.04 20.74
C GLU A 41 -18.92 8.78 21.56
N GLU A 42 -18.34 8.09 22.55
CA GLU A 42 -17.25 8.66 23.34
C GLU A 42 -16.09 9.09 22.44
N HIS A 43 -15.49 10.25 22.77
CA HIS A 43 -14.31 10.73 22.07
C HIS A 43 -13.21 9.67 22.08
N VAL A 44 -12.51 9.54 20.95
CA VAL A 44 -11.41 8.60 20.79
C VAL A 44 -10.37 8.79 21.90
N THR A 45 -10.20 7.77 22.74
CA THR A 45 -9.14 7.71 23.74
C THR A 45 -8.00 6.82 23.24
N VAL A 46 -6.78 7.05 23.73
CA VAL A 46 -5.62 6.25 23.35
C VAL A 46 -5.83 4.79 23.76
N GLU A 47 -6.46 4.57 24.91
CA GLU A 47 -6.76 3.26 25.46
C GLU A 47 -7.70 2.46 24.55
N MET A 48 -8.80 3.07 24.09
CA MET A 48 -9.74 2.45 23.14
C MET A 48 -9.05 2.09 21.82
N VAL A 49 -8.21 3.00 21.29
CA VAL A 49 -7.44 2.76 20.06
C VAL A 49 -6.51 1.56 20.23
N VAL A 50 -5.77 1.48 21.35
CA VAL A 50 -4.84 0.38 21.61
C VAL A 50 -5.57 -0.96 21.79
N GLU A 51 -6.70 -0.97 22.48
CA GLU A 51 -7.51 -2.20 22.62
C GLU A 51 -8.02 -2.69 21.26
N ASN A 52 -8.62 -1.78 20.47
CA ASN A 52 -9.12 -2.09 19.14
C ASN A 52 -7.98 -2.52 18.21
N LEU A 53 -6.82 -1.86 18.28
CA LEU A 53 -5.63 -2.22 17.51
C LEU A 53 -5.18 -3.65 17.82
N ASN A 54 -5.14 -4.06 19.09
CA ASN A 54 -4.74 -5.42 19.46
C ASN A 54 -5.73 -6.48 18.95
N ARG A 55 -7.04 -6.23 19.07
CA ARG A 55 -8.09 -7.10 18.51
C ARG A 55 -8.00 -7.19 16.98
N ASN A 56 -7.76 -6.05 16.34
CA ASN A 56 -7.57 -5.95 14.90
C ASN A 56 -6.31 -6.68 14.45
N ALA A 57 -5.20 -6.60 15.19
CA ALA A 57 -3.97 -7.31 14.87
C ALA A 57 -4.16 -8.83 14.92
N ALA A 58 -4.90 -9.35 15.89
CA ALA A 58 -5.23 -10.78 15.96
C ALA A 58 -6.09 -11.23 14.77
N THR A 59 -7.07 -10.41 14.38
CA THR A 59 -7.94 -10.67 13.22
C THR A 59 -7.16 -10.61 11.91
N ALA A 60 -6.35 -9.57 11.73
CA ALA A 60 -5.48 -9.37 10.58
C ALA A 60 -4.55 -10.56 10.35
N LYS A 61 -3.92 -11.10 11.41
CA LYS A 61 -3.09 -12.30 11.32
C LYS A 61 -3.85 -13.51 10.77
N LYS A 62 -5.10 -13.74 11.23
CA LYS A 62 -5.94 -14.84 10.72
C LYS A 62 -6.27 -14.66 9.25
N VAL A 63 -6.65 -13.44 8.85
CA VAL A 63 -6.95 -13.12 7.45
C VAL A 63 -5.72 -13.32 6.58
N LEU A 64 -4.55 -12.84 7.01
CA LEU A 64 -3.30 -12.99 6.27
C LEU A 64 -2.92 -14.46 6.07
N THR A 65 -3.05 -15.31 7.10
CA THR A 65 -2.77 -16.75 6.97
C THR A 65 -3.65 -17.42 5.90
N ASP A 66 -4.92 -17.02 5.81
CA ASP A 66 -5.84 -17.54 4.80
C ASP A 66 -5.54 -16.99 3.40
N VAL A 67 -5.38 -15.66 3.29
CA VAL A 67 -5.22 -14.96 2.01
C VAL A 67 -3.87 -15.28 1.35
N ILE A 68 -2.77 -15.33 2.10
CA ILE A 68 -1.42 -15.56 1.53
C ILE A 68 -1.38 -16.87 0.73
N SER A 69 -2.06 -17.91 1.21
CA SER A 69 -2.12 -19.21 0.53
C SER A 69 -2.86 -19.18 -0.80
N ARG A 70 -3.73 -18.17 -1.00
CA ARG A 70 -4.57 -17.98 -2.19
C ARG A 70 -3.93 -17.03 -3.21
N ILE A 71 -2.86 -16.33 -2.83
CA ILE A 71 -2.11 -15.48 -3.76
C ILE A 71 -1.34 -16.42 -4.71
N PRO A 72 -1.52 -16.28 -6.04
CA PRO A 72 -0.81 -17.10 -7.00
C PRO A 72 0.70 -16.88 -6.86
N LYS A 73 1.49 -17.97 -6.93
CA LYS A 73 2.96 -17.90 -6.88
C LYS A 73 3.56 -17.19 -8.10
N THR A 74 2.89 -17.35 -9.23
CA THR A 74 3.22 -16.73 -10.51
C THR A 74 1.97 -16.02 -11.01
N PRO A 75 1.74 -14.77 -10.56
CA PRO A 75 0.65 -13.95 -11.07
C PRO A 75 0.96 -13.57 -12.52
N GLU A 76 0.44 -14.36 -13.46
CA GLU A 76 0.44 -14.02 -14.88
C GLU A 76 -0.52 -12.84 -15.11
N ASP A 77 -0.09 -11.89 -15.94
CA ASP A 77 -0.90 -10.79 -16.47
C ASP A 77 -1.44 -9.75 -15.47
N TRP A 78 -0.86 -9.63 -14.28
CA TRP A 78 -1.21 -8.54 -13.38
C TRP A 78 -0.67 -7.20 -13.91
N PRO A 79 -1.52 -6.21 -14.24
CA PRO A 79 -1.08 -4.98 -14.91
C PRO A 79 -0.05 -4.16 -14.12
N CYS A 80 -0.08 -4.27 -12.79
CA CYS A 80 0.87 -3.56 -11.93
C CYS A 80 2.32 -4.02 -12.10
N HIS A 81 2.57 -5.24 -12.60
CA HIS A 81 3.92 -5.77 -12.81
C HIS A 81 4.61 -5.24 -14.07
N ASN A 82 3.90 -4.43 -14.87
CA ASN A 82 4.45 -3.73 -16.05
C ASN A 82 4.17 -2.21 -15.96
N ALA A 83 3.85 -1.69 -14.77
CA ALA A 83 3.44 -0.31 -14.60
C ALA A 83 4.51 0.72 -14.98
N LEU A 84 5.79 0.35 -14.93
CA LEU A 84 6.91 1.25 -15.19
C LEU A 84 7.28 1.33 -16.68
N GLU A 85 6.88 0.34 -17.48
CA GLU A 85 7.29 0.15 -18.89
C GLU A 85 7.23 1.43 -19.73
N ASN A 86 6.14 2.21 -19.60
CA ASN A 86 5.92 3.44 -20.36
C ASN A 86 5.77 4.68 -19.45
N ALA A 87 6.18 4.58 -18.19
CA ALA A 87 5.96 5.64 -17.20
C ALA A 87 7.12 6.66 -17.15
N ILE A 88 8.32 6.28 -17.61
CA ILE A 88 9.49 7.18 -17.62
C ILE A 88 9.57 7.88 -18.97
N MET A 89 9.24 9.17 -19.00
CA MET A 89 9.26 9.98 -20.22
C MET A 89 10.66 10.53 -20.57
N THR A 90 11.58 10.52 -19.61
CA THR A 90 12.94 11.06 -19.78
C THR A 90 13.78 10.10 -20.62
N ASP A 91 14.40 10.58 -21.70
CA ASP A 91 15.30 9.78 -22.54
C ASP A 91 16.43 9.15 -21.71
N GLU A 92 16.65 7.84 -21.87
CA GLU A 92 17.66 7.06 -21.14
C GLU A 92 19.07 7.66 -21.28
N LYS A 93 19.38 8.28 -22.41
CA LYS A 93 20.70 8.86 -22.70
C LYS A 93 21.11 9.96 -21.73
N VAL A 94 20.15 10.61 -21.08
CA VAL A 94 20.42 11.69 -20.12
C VAL A 94 20.32 11.23 -18.67
N TRP A 95 20.11 9.93 -18.41
CA TRP A 95 19.98 9.42 -17.05
C TRP A 95 21.33 9.46 -16.32
N PRO A 96 21.43 10.11 -15.14
CA PRO A 96 22.67 10.12 -14.39
C PRO A 96 23.07 8.72 -13.94
N ALA A 97 24.32 8.31 -14.20
CA ALA A 97 24.83 6.98 -13.84
C ALA A 97 24.63 6.62 -12.36
N LYS A 98 24.76 7.59 -11.46
CA LYS A 98 24.51 7.43 -10.02
C LYS A 98 23.05 7.03 -9.74
N THR A 99 22.09 7.71 -10.38
CA THR A 99 20.66 7.46 -10.20
C THR A 99 20.27 6.11 -10.80
N LYS A 100 20.75 5.80 -12.01
CA LYS A 100 20.55 4.50 -12.67
C LYS A 100 21.02 3.35 -11.78
N LYS A 101 22.19 3.48 -11.15
CA LYS A 101 22.71 2.49 -10.20
C LYS A 101 21.86 2.39 -8.93
N ALA A 102 21.41 3.51 -8.37
CA ALA A 102 20.60 3.52 -7.15
C ALA A 102 19.21 2.90 -7.35
N LEU A 103 18.61 3.09 -8.53
CA LEU A 103 17.28 2.59 -8.89
C LEU A 103 17.32 1.25 -9.65
N ALA A 104 18.49 0.61 -9.74
CA ALA A 104 18.63 -0.69 -10.39
C ALA A 104 17.60 -1.75 -9.94
N PRO A 105 17.20 -1.84 -8.65
CA PRO A 105 16.20 -2.83 -8.21
C PRO A 105 14.83 -2.71 -8.90
N ILE A 106 14.45 -1.51 -9.36
CA ILE A 106 13.16 -1.27 -10.02
C ILE A 106 13.32 -1.05 -11.53
N LEU A 107 14.49 -0.60 -12.00
CA LEU A 107 14.74 -0.32 -13.42
C LEU A 107 15.29 -1.51 -14.22
N ALA A 108 15.89 -2.52 -13.57
CA ALA A 108 16.68 -3.56 -14.26
C ALA A 108 15.93 -4.34 -15.34
N LYS A 109 14.59 -4.35 -15.33
CA LYS A 109 13.76 -4.98 -16.35
C LYS A 109 13.72 -4.21 -17.68
N TYR A 110 13.94 -2.90 -17.65
CA TYR A 110 13.75 -1.97 -18.77
C TYR A 110 15.05 -1.37 -19.30
N VAL A 111 16.19 -1.79 -18.75
CA VAL A 111 17.50 -1.23 -19.03
C VAL A 111 18.56 -2.31 -19.27
#